data_AF-A0A7V8GBG5-F1
#
_entry.id   AF-A0A7V8GBG5-F1
#
_cell.length_a   1.000
_cell.length_b   1.000
_cell.length_c   1.000
_cell.angle_alpha   90.00
_cell.angle_beta   90.00
_cell.angle_gamma   90.00
#
_symmetry.space_group_name_H-M   'P 1'
#
loop_
_entity.id
_entity.type
_entity.pdbx_description
1 polymer ?
#
loop_
_entity_poly.entity_id
_entity_poly.type
_entity_poly.pdbx_seq_one_letter_code
_entity_poly.pdbx_strand_id
1 'polypeptide(L)' 'MAKPTRTARQLRQILIERIEALPGLAGLETDVHLGGVRWVDGGPGAPNWTVPALRSRDQHRADVARVIAQTQMEFDLEED' A
#
# COMPACT_ATOMS: atom_id res chain seq x y z
N MET A 1 -19.87 6.30 4.67
CA MET A 1 -19.58 5.16 5.58
C MET A 1 -18.09 5.18 5.85
N ALA A 2 -17.65 4.86 7.08
CA ALA A 2 -16.23 4.71 7.38
C ALA A 2 -15.67 3.52 6.59
N LYS A 3 -14.39 3.58 6.17
CA LYS A 3 -13.77 2.46 5.48
C LYS A 3 -13.58 1.30 6.47
N PRO A 4 -13.65 0.04 6.00
CA PRO A 4 -13.22 -1.09 6.83
C PRO A 4 -11.75 -0.94 7.23
N THR A 5 -11.43 -1.27 8.48
CA THR A 5 -10.05 -1.26 9.00
C THR A 5 -9.34 -2.59 8.72
N ARG A 6 -8.02 -2.53 8.58
CA ARG A 6 -7.14 -3.70 8.43
C ARG A 6 -5.85 -3.46 9.20
N THR A 7 -5.31 -4.53 9.79
CA THR A 7 -3.96 -4.49 10.37
C THR A 7 -2.91 -4.21 9.28
N ALA A 8 -1.75 -3.67 9.67
CA ALA A 8 -0.63 -3.45 8.74
C ALA A 8 -0.23 -4.74 8.00
N ARG A 9 -0.29 -5.89 8.67
CA ARG A 9 -0.02 -7.21 8.08
C ARG A 9 -1.04 -7.57 6.99
N GLN A 10 -2.32 -7.34 7.24
CA GLN A 10 -3.37 -7.62 6.26
C GLN A 10 -3.28 -6.67 5.07
N LEU A 11 -3.06 -5.37 5.29
CA LEU A 11 -2.87 -4.40 4.20
C LEU A 11 -1.67 -4.77 3.34
N ARG A 12 -0.54 -5.14 3.97
CA ARG A 12 0.64 -5.64 3.25
C ARG A 12 0.31 -6.85 2.38
N GLN A 13 -0.41 -7.83 2.91
CA GLN A 13 -0.79 -9.03 2.17
C GLN A 13 -1.70 -8.69 0.97
N ILE A 14 -2.72 -7.85 1.17
CA ILE A 14 -3.64 -7.40 0.11
C ILE A 14 -2.87 -6.68 -0.99
N LEU A 15 -1.93 -5.80 -0.63
CA LEU A 15 -1.12 -5.07 -1.60
C LEU A 15 -0.22 -6.02 -2.40
N ILE A 16 0.43 -6.99 -1.76
CA ILE A 16 1.26 -8.00 -2.44
C ILE A 16 0.41 -8.77 -3.45
N GLU A 17 -0.72 -9.33 -3.04
CA GLU A 17 -1.59 -10.11 -3.92
C GLU A 17 -2.05 -9.30 -5.14
N ARG A 18 -2.44 -8.04 -4.94
CA ARG A 18 -2.86 -7.14 -6.03
C ARG A 18 -1.72 -6.74 -6.95
N ILE A 19 -0.52 -6.51 -6.41
CA ILE A 19 0.67 -6.16 -7.19
C ILE A 19 1.14 -7.36 -8.01
N GLU A 20 1.18 -8.55 -7.42
CA GLU A 20 1.59 -9.78 -8.13
C GLU A 20 0.63 -10.19 -9.24
N ALA A 21 -0.65 -9.81 -9.13
CA ALA A 21 -1.63 -9.98 -10.20
C ALA A 21 -1.40 -9.06 -11.42
N LEU A 22 -0.52 -8.05 -11.32
CA LEU A 22 -0.20 -7.18 -12.46
C LEU A 22 0.80 -7.84 -13.43
N PRO A 23 0.67 -7.61 -14.75
CA PRO A 23 1.58 -8.16 -15.74
C PRO A 23 3.05 -7.78 -15.47
N GLY A 24 3.89 -8.82 -15.36
CA GLY A 24 5.33 -8.66 -15.15
C GLY A 24 5.74 -8.19 -13.75
N LEU A 25 4.85 -8.30 -12.75
CA LEU A 25 5.16 -8.02 -11.34
C LEU A 25 5.11 -9.23 -10.42
N ALA A 26 4.61 -10.38 -10.89
CA ALA A 26 4.61 -11.62 -10.13
C ALA A 26 6.04 -12.00 -9.68
N GLY A 27 6.24 -12.19 -8.37
CA GLY A 27 7.53 -12.55 -7.78
C GLY A 27 8.57 -11.42 -7.75
N LEU A 28 8.22 -10.20 -8.16
CA LEU A 28 9.10 -9.05 -8.00
C LEU A 28 8.93 -8.45 -6.61
N GLU A 29 10.05 -8.33 -5.91
CA GLU A 29 10.08 -7.59 -4.66
C GLU A 29 9.83 -6.10 -4.95
N THR A 30 8.97 -5.46 -4.16
CA THR A 30 8.61 -4.01 -4.26
C THR A 30 8.74 -3.33 -2.90
N ASP A 31 8.56 -2.01 -2.83
CA ASP A 31 8.58 -1.27 -1.56
C ASP A 31 7.54 -1.79 -0.55
N VAL A 32 6.44 -2.39 -1.01
CA VAL A 32 5.45 -3.06 -0.14
C VAL A 32 6.07 -4.28 0.56
N HIS A 33 6.94 -5.01 -0.14
CA HIS A 33 7.60 -6.19 0.40
C HIS A 33 8.64 -5.80 1.46
N LEU A 34 9.40 -4.73 1.19
CA LEU A 34 10.53 -4.28 2.00
C LEU A 34 10.12 -3.35 3.16
N GLY A 35 9.33 -2.32 2.87
CA GLY A 35 8.96 -1.27 3.81
C GLY A 35 7.64 -1.50 4.53
N GLY A 36 6.78 -2.35 3.95
CA GLY A 36 5.46 -2.66 4.50
C GLY A 36 4.53 -1.45 4.52
N VAL A 37 3.58 -1.50 5.45
CA VAL A 37 2.58 -0.44 5.66
C VAL A 37 2.93 0.30 6.95
N ARG A 38 2.95 1.63 6.89
CA ARG A 38 3.20 2.49 8.06
C ARG A 38 2.06 3.47 8.27
N TRP A 39 1.74 3.70 9.53
CA TRP A 39 0.83 4.76 9.93
C TRP A 39 1.37 6.13 9.50
N VAL A 40 0.48 7.00 9.00
CA VAL A 40 0.76 8.42 8.77
C VAL A 40 -0.45 9.28 9.10
N ASP A 41 -0.21 10.52 9.53
CA ASP A 41 -1.28 11.49 9.71
C ASP A 41 -1.53 12.17 8.37
N GLY A 42 -2.46 11.61 7.60
CA GLY A 42 -2.86 12.21 6.33
C GLY A 42 -3.67 13.51 6.51
N GLY A 43 -4.22 13.74 7.70
CA GLY A 43 -5.24 14.74 7.94
C GLY A 43 -6.64 14.33 7.44
N PRO A 44 -7.63 15.23 7.57
CA PRO A 44 -9.03 14.91 7.29
C PRO A 44 -9.27 14.48 5.85
N GLY A 45 -9.79 13.26 5.66
CA GLY A 45 -10.15 12.70 4.36
C GLY A 45 -8.97 12.11 3.57
N ALA A 46 -7.76 12.18 4.08
CA ALA A 46 -6.59 11.51 3.50
C ALA A 46 -6.38 10.11 4.10
N PRO A 47 -5.58 9.24 3.47
CA PRO A 47 -5.24 7.94 4.02
C PRO A 47 -4.48 8.06 5.35
N ASN A 48 -4.78 7.19 6.32
CA ASN A 48 -4.05 7.12 7.60
C ASN A 48 -2.82 6.19 7.55
N TRP A 49 -2.41 5.76 6.36
CA TRP A 49 -1.24 4.91 6.15
C TRP A 49 -0.58 5.13 4.79
N THR A 50 0.69 4.78 4.70
CA THR A 50 1.48 4.82 3.47
C THR A 50 2.40 3.61 3.35
N VAL A 51 2.99 3.44 2.15
CA VAL A 51 4.11 2.52 1.90
C VAL A 51 5.36 3.37 1.72
N PRO A 52 6.39 3.22 2.56
CA PRO A 52 7.64 3.98 2.41
C PRO A 52 8.32 3.65 1.09
N ALA A 53 8.72 4.68 0.35
CA ALA A 53 9.57 4.52 -0.82
C ALA A 53 11.01 4.20 -0.37
N LEU A 54 11.48 2.98 -0.63
CA LEU A 54 12.83 2.54 -0.25
C LEU A 54 13.77 2.49 -1.45
N ARG A 55 13.25 2.53 -2.67
CA ARG A 55 14.02 2.55 -3.92
C ARG A 55 14.04 3.94 -4.56
N SER A 56 14.99 4.16 -5.46
CA SER A 56 15.10 5.40 -6.22
C SER A 56 13.85 5.67 -7.04
N ARG A 57 13.52 6.95 -7.25
CA ARG A 57 12.25 7.38 -7.90
C ARG A 57 12.09 6.85 -9.33
N ASP A 58 13.19 6.56 -10.02
CA ASP A 58 13.26 5.90 -11.33
C ASP A 58 12.79 4.44 -11.33
N GLN A 59 12.77 3.79 -10.16
CA GLN A 59 12.27 2.42 -9.97
C GLN A 59 10.80 2.39 -9.51
N HIS A 60 10.20 3.55 -9.22
CA HIS A 60 8.78 3.63 -8.90
C HIS A 60 7.93 3.47 -10.15
N ARG A 61 7.16 2.38 -10.18
CA ARG A 61 6.17 2.16 -11.24
C ARG A 61 4.82 2.78 -10.88
N ALA A 62 4.20 3.41 -11.88
CA ALA A 62 2.92 4.10 -11.71
C ALA A 62 1.74 3.14 -11.43
N ASP A 63 1.82 1.89 -11.87
CA ASP A 63 0.81 0.86 -11.59
C ASP A 63 0.82 0.42 -10.13
N VAL A 64 1.99 0.23 -9.52
CA VAL A 64 2.13 -0.04 -8.07
C VAL A 64 1.56 1.12 -7.26
N ALA A 65 1.90 2.37 -7.61
CA ALA A 65 1.36 3.55 -6.95
C ALA A 65 -0.18 3.62 -7.06
N ARG A 66 -0.75 3.22 -8.21
CA ARG A 66 -2.20 3.14 -8.41
C ARG A 66 -2.85 2.08 -7.52
N VAL A 67 -2.24 0.90 -7.38
CA VAL A 67 -2.74 -0.14 -6.49
C VAL A 67 -2.76 0.34 -5.05
N ILE A 68 -1.70 1.00 -4.58
CA ILE A 68 -1.64 1.58 -3.23
C ILE A 68 -2.77 2.59 -3.03
N ALA A 69 -2.94 3.53 -3.96
CA ALA A 69 -4.00 4.55 -3.88
C ALA A 69 -5.40 3.94 -3.86
N GLN A 70 -5.66 2.90 -4.65
CA GLN A 70 -6.95 2.18 -4.64
C GLN A 70 -7.18 1.48 -3.30
N THR A 71 -6.18 0.78 -2.77
CA THR A 71 -6.29 0.13 -1.46
C THR A 71 -6.50 1.14 -0.33
N GLN A 72 -5.89 2.33 -0.40
CA GLN A 72 -6.12 3.43 0.55
C GLN A 72 -7.56 3.99 0.49
N MET A 73 -8.23 3.92 -0.68
CA MET A 73 -9.64 4.30 -0.80
C MET A 73 -10.58 3.25 -0.20
N GLU A 74 -10.14 1.99 -0.15
CA GLU A 74 -10.94 0.87 0.33
C GLU A 74 -10.76 0.58 1.83
N PHE A 75 -9.57 0.80 2.37
CA PHE A 75 -9.22 0.41 3.74
C PHE A 75 -8.45 1.50 4.48
N ASP A 76 -8.77 1.63 5.76
CA ASP A 76 -7.93 2.35 6.72
C ASP A 76 -7.05 1.35 7.49
N LEU A 77 -5.90 1.83 7.96
CA LEU A 77 -5.04 1.07 8.86
C LEU A 77 -5.66 1.10 10.26
N GLU A 78 -5.72 -0.07 10.89
CA GLU A 78 -6.13 -0.21 12.28
C GLU A 78 -5.20 0.61 13.18
N GLU A 79 -5.79 1.42 14.07
CA GLU A 79 -5.04 2.07 15.14
C GLU A 79 -4.55 0.99 16.10
N ASP A 80 -3.23 0.89 16.28
CA ASP A 80 -2.59 -0.04 17.22
C ASP A 80 -2.89 0.36 18.68
#